data_AF-A0A951Z6W2-F1
#
_entry.id   AF-A0A951Z6W2-F1
#
_cell.length_a   1.000
_cell.length_b   1.000
_cell.length_c   1.000
_cell.angle_alpha   90.00
_cell.angle_beta   90.00
_cell.angle_gamma   90.00
#
_symmetry.space_group_name_H-M   'P 1'
#
loop_
_entity.id
_entity.type
_entity.pdbx_description
1 polymer ?
#
loop_
_entity_poly.entity_id
_entity_poly.type
_entity_poly.pdbx_seq_one_letter_code
_entity_poly.pdbx_strand_id
1 'polypeptide(L)' 'MPNPKRRHSHQRTALRRTHYTTDLPEVEVNKQVGGSSHKLRHHASPEGYYKGRRLPGFRDKNA' A
#
# COMPACT_ATOMS: atom_id res chain seq x y z
N MET A 1 6.93 33.01 -25.04
CA MET A 1 6.48 31.83 -24.26
C MET A 1 5.01 31.54 -24.59
N PRO A 2 4.61 30.28 -24.77
CA PRO A 2 3.23 29.93 -25.02
C PRO A 2 2.44 29.94 -23.71
N ASN A 3 1.68 31.01 -23.47
CA ASN A 3 0.81 31.14 -22.30
C ASN A 3 -0.60 30.62 -22.62
N PRO A 4 -1.33 30.03 -21.65
CA PRO A 4 -2.70 29.59 -21.86
C PRO A 4 -3.58 30.79 -22.24
N LYS A 5 -4.17 30.76 -23.43
CA LYS A 5 -5.07 31.85 -23.88
C LYS A 5 -6.35 31.94 -23.05
N ARG A 6 -6.81 30.83 -22.47
CA ARG A 6 -8.04 30.73 -21.68
C ARG A 6 -7.86 29.78 -20.50
N ARG A 7 -8.62 30.02 -19.43
CA ARG A 7 -8.74 29.10 -18.30
C ARG A 7 -9.42 27.80 -18.74
N HIS A 8 -8.92 26.66 -18.29
CA HIS A 8 -9.57 25.37 -18.51
C HIS A 8 -10.84 25.24 -17.64
N SER A 9 -11.88 24.62 -18.19
CA SER A 9 -13.09 24.31 -17.44
C SER A 9 -12.81 23.31 -16.31
N HIS A 10 -13.66 23.33 -15.28
CA HIS A 10 -13.61 22.35 -14.20
C HIS A 10 -13.78 20.92 -14.73
N GLN A 11 -14.70 20.72 -15.69
CA GLN A 11 -14.90 19.43 -16.37
C GLN A 11 -13.63 18.92 -17.03
N ARG A 12 -12.93 19.74 -17.83
CA ARG A 12 -11.67 19.33 -18.48
C ARG A 12 -10.60 18.94 -17.48
N THR A 13 -10.52 19.66 -16.35
CA THR A 13 -9.54 19.36 -15.30
C THR A 13 -9.88 18.08 -14.56
N ALA A 14 -11.16 17.83 -14.27
CA ALA A 14 -11.62 16.58 -13.65
C ALA A 14 -11.35 15.38 -14.56
N LEU A 15 -11.75 15.45 -15.84
CA LEU A 15 -11.49 14.41 -16.84
C LEU A 15 -9.99 14.15 -17.04
N ARG A 16 -9.14 15.18 -16.96
CA ARG A 16 -7.68 14.96 -17.04
C ARG A 16 -7.13 14.22 -15.81
N ARG A 17 -7.73 14.42 -14.63
CA ARG A 17 -7.28 13.83 -13.36
C ARG A 17 -7.86 12.46 -13.05
N THR A 18 -8.77 11.94 -13.89
CA THR A 18 -9.37 10.61 -13.69
C THR A 18 -8.35 9.48 -13.62
N HIS A 19 -7.21 9.63 -14.30
CA HIS A 19 -6.13 8.63 -14.32
C HIS A 19 -5.04 8.89 -13.29
N TYR A 20 -5.15 9.97 -12.52
CA TYR A 20 -4.22 10.27 -11.43
C TYR A 20 -4.70 9.57 -10.15
N THR A 21 -4.75 8.24 -10.21
CA THR A 21 -5.26 7.36 -9.16
C THR A 21 -4.14 6.55 -8.53
N THR A 22 -4.35 6.11 -7.30
CA THR A 22 -3.43 5.22 -6.58
C THR A 22 -3.91 3.79 -6.70
N ASP A 23 -2.98 2.86 -6.96
CA ASP A 23 -3.27 1.43 -6.97
C ASP A 23 -3.05 0.82 -5.59
N LEU A 24 -3.94 -0.12 -5.21
CA LEU A 24 -3.77 -0.89 -3.99
C LEU A 24 -2.67 -1.94 -4.20
N PRO A 25 -1.68 -2.06 -3.30
CA PRO A 25 -0.71 -3.15 -3.39
C PRO A 25 -1.38 -4.51 -3.15
N GLU A 26 -0.73 -5.58 -3.60
CA GLU A 26 -1.25 -6.93 -3.39
C GLU A 26 -1.13 -7.37 -1.92
N VAL A 27 -2.28 -7.70 -1.33
CA VAL A 27 -2.42 -8.09 0.07
C VAL A 27 -2.83 -9.55 0.17
N GLU A 28 -2.19 -10.31 1.06
CA GLU A 28 -2.51 -11.70 1.37
C GLU A 28 -3.01 -11.85 2.81
N VAL A 29 -3.86 -12.84 3.05
CA VAL A 29 -4.26 -13.25 4.39
C VAL A 29 -3.05 -13.82 5.13
N ASN A 30 -2.83 -13.36 6.35
CA ASN A 30 -1.78 -13.89 7.19
C ASN A 30 -2.18 -15.27 7.75
N LYS A 31 -1.24 -16.21 7.73
CA LYS A 31 -1.46 -17.59 8.22
C LYS A 31 -1.28 -17.74 9.73
N GLN A 32 -0.79 -16.69 10.40
CA GLN A 32 -0.50 -16.72 11.82
C GLN A 32 -1.77 -16.41 12.64
N VAL A 33 -2.02 -17.22 13.67
CA VAL A 33 -3.05 -16.96 14.68
C VAL A 33 -2.54 -15.91 15.67
N GLY A 34 -3.33 -14.86 15.91
CA GLY A 34 -3.00 -13.80 16.88
C GLY A 34 -2.16 -12.63 16.35
N GLY A 35 -1.92 -12.54 15.04
CA GLY A 35 -1.25 -11.40 14.39
C GLY A 35 -2.18 -10.57 13.50
N SER A 36 -1.61 -9.62 12.74
CA SER A 36 -2.36 -8.85 11.74
C SER A 36 -3.03 -9.79 10.72
N SER A 37 -4.33 -9.59 10.44
CA SER A 37 -5.10 -10.47 9.56
C SER A 37 -4.59 -10.48 8.11
N HIS A 38 -3.94 -9.39 7.71
CA HIS A 38 -3.45 -9.17 6.36
C HIS A 38 -1.98 -8.74 6.37
N LYS A 39 -1.28 -9.05 5.30
CA LYS A 39 0.10 -8.63 5.04
C LYS A 39 0.32 -8.38 3.56
N LEU A 40 1.37 -7.64 3.22
CA LEU A 40 1.80 -7.52 1.83
C LEU A 40 2.32 -8.86 1.31
N ARG A 41 1.98 -9.18 0.06
CA ARG A 41 2.43 -10.41 -0.60
C ARG A 41 3.96 -10.47 -0.65
N HIS A 42 4.53 -11.64 -0.37
CA HIS A 42 5.98 -11.86 -0.26
C HIS A 42 6.73 -11.05 0.81
N HIS A 43 6.04 -10.29 1.66
CA HIS A 43 6.64 -9.63 2.81
C HIS A 43 6.43 -10.42 4.12
N ALA A 44 7.25 -10.09 5.11
CA ALA A 44 7.06 -10.53 6.48
C ALA A 44 5.90 -9.78 7.14
N SER A 45 5.19 -10.46 8.04
CA SER A 45 4.22 -9.84 8.94
C SER A 45 4.93 -8.82 9.84
N PRO A 46 4.26 -7.73 10.27
CA PRO A 46 4.78 -6.80 11.27
C PRO A 46 5.26 -7.47 12.57
N GLU A 47 4.67 -8.62 12.91
CA GLU A 47 5.03 -9.45 14.07
C GLU A 47 6.30 -10.28 13.87
N GLY A 48 7.00 -10.13 12.74
CA GLY A 48 8.23 -10.85 12.47
C GLY A 48 8.04 -12.28 11.98
N TYR A 49 6.91 -12.59 11.35
CA TYR A 49 6.64 -13.92 10.79
C TYR A 49 6.67 -13.92 9.26
N TYR A 50 7.27 -14.96 8.68
CA TYR A 50 7.25 -15.22 7.25
C TYR A 50 7.01 -16.70 6.96
N LYS A 51 6.00 -16.99 6.11
CA LYS A 51 5.57 -18.37 5.78
C LYS A 51 5.34 -19.23 7.05
N GLY A 52 4.73 -18.66 8.08
CA GLY A 52 4.42 -19.34 9.34
C GLY A 52 5.60 -19.54 10.30
N ARG A 53 6.81 -19.09 9.94
CA ARG A 53 8.01 -19.19 10.77
C ARG A 53 8.39 -17.83 11.32
N ARG A 54 8.86 -17.80 12.57
CA ARG A 54 9.41 -16.61 13.21
C ARG A 54 10.77 -16.27 12.58
N LEU A 55 10.99 -15.00 12.30
CA LEU A 55 12.27 -14.52 11.75
C LEU A 55 13.37 -14.56 12.81
N PRO A 56 14.59 -14.99 12.44
CA PRO A 56 15.72 -15.02 13.36
C PRO A 56 16.09 -13.60 13.80
N GLY A 57 16.30 -13.41 15.10
CA GLY A 57 16.70 -12.12 15.67
C GLY A 57 15.59 -11.06 15.71
N PHE A 58 14.35 -11.39 15.36
CA PHE A 58 13.24 -10.45 15.49
C PHE A 58 12.88 -10.25 16.96
N ARG A 59 13.09 -9.03 17.45
CA ARG A 59 12.75 -8.61 18.82
C ARG A 59 11.30 -8.15 18.86
N ASP A 60 10.53 -8.72 19.78
CA ASP A 60 9.19 -8.21 20.06
C ASP A 60 9.30 -6.82 20.68
N LYS A 61 8.44 -5.90 20.24
CA LYS A 61 8.46 -4.51 20.71
C LYS A 61 8.06 -4.35 22.19
N ASN A 62 7.59 -5.43 22.82
CA ASN A 62 7.13 -5.48 24.21
C ASN A 62 7.93 -6.45 25.10
N ALA A 63 9.13 -6.88 24.67
CA ALA A 63 10.04 -7.70 25.46
C ALA A 63 11.12 -6.86 26.16
#